data_AF-A0A645FHW8-F1
#
_entry.id   AF-A0A645FHW8-F1
#
_cell.length_a   1.000
_cell.length_b   1.000
_cell.length_c   1.000
_cell.angle_alpha   90.00
_cell.angle_beta   90.00
_cell.angle_gamma   90.00
#
_symmetry.space_group_name_H-M   'P 1'
#
loop_
_entity.id
_entity.type
_entity.pdbx_description
1 polymer ?
#
loop_
_entity_poly.entity_id
_entity_poly.type
_entity_poly.pdbx_seq_one_letter_code
_entity_poly.pdbx_strand_id
1 'polypeptide(L)' 'MGSKILLFVREFKNDFAGAALYTYLGTANYVKHEGSKPMNVTWRLDRPIPAKFLK' A
#
# COMPACT_ATOMS: atom_id res chain seq x y z
N MET A 1 4.94 1.43 -22.30
CA MET A 1 4.82 2.48 -21.25
C MET A 1 4.49 1.79 -19.94
N GLY A 2 5.38 1.86 -18.95
CA GLY A 2 5.16 1.23 -17.65
C GLY A 2 4.58 2.23 -16.66
N SER A 3 3.60 1.80 -15.86
CA SER A 3 3.07 2.61 -14.75
C SER A 3 3.99 2.49 -13.54
N LYS A 4 4.28 3.63 -12.89
CA LYS A 4 5.00 3.65 -11.62
C LYS A 4 3.99 3.65 -10.47
N ILE A 5 4.02 2.61 -9.63
CA ILE A 5 3.10 2.48 -8.50
C ILE A 5 3.71 3.10 -7.26
N LEU A 6 2.91 3.90 -6.55
CA LEU A 6 3.27 4.56 -5.29
C LEU A 6 2.32 4.06 -4.21
N LEU A 7 2.86 3.47 -3.14
CA LEU A 7 2.04 2.89 -2.06
C LEU A 7 1.92 3.84 -0.87
N PHE A 8 0.69 4.13 -0.48
CA PHE A 8 0.34 4.95 0.68
C PHE A 8 -0.56 4.13 1.61
N VAL A 9 -0.23 4.12 2.91
CA VAL A 9 -0.98 3.36 3.94
C VAL A 9 -1.42 4.25 5.08
N ARG A 10 -2.48 3.86 5.77
CA ARG A 10 -2.91 4.43 7.04
C ARG A 10 -3.53 3.32 7.88
N GLU A 11 -3.34 3.38 9.19
CA GLU A 11 -3.86 2.35 10.10
C GLU A 11 -5.37 2.48 10.29
N PHE A 12 -5.85 3.71 10.42
CA PHE A 12 -7.26 4.02 10.65
C PHE A 12 -7.82 4.88 9.52
N LYS A 13 -9.14 4.85 9.31
CA LYS A 13 -9.79 5.77 8.35
C LYS A 13 -9.80 7.20 8.88
N ASN A 14 -10.06 7.37 10.18
CA ASN A 14 -10.12 8.63 10.88
C ASN A 14 -9.27 8.55 12.17
N ASP A 15 -8.73 9.69 12.60
CA ASP A 15 -8.13 9.92 13.92
C ASP A 15 -8.91 11.03 14.67
N PHE A 16 -8.34 11.52 15.78
CA PHE A 16 -8.96 12.57 16.61
C PHE A 16 -9.23 13.89 15.86
N ALA A 17 -8.44 14.19 14.84
CA ALA A 17 -8.54 15.41 14.03
C ALA A 17 -9.37 15.21 12.73
N GLY A 18 -9.95 14.03 12.50
CA GLY A 18 -10.75 13.73 11.32
C GLY A 18 -10.11 12.66 10.44
N ALA A 19 -9.99 12.88 9.12
CA ALA A 19 -9.42 11.86 8.23
C ALA A 19 -7.92 11.65 8.52
N ALA A 20 -7.54 10.41 8.84
CA ALA A 20 -6.17 10.09 9.20
C ALA A 20 -5.23 10.26 8.00
N LEU A 21 -4.03 10.78 8.28
CA LEU A 21 -2.97 11.00 7.30
C LEU A 21 -2.44 9.68 6.73
N TYR A 22 -2.02 9.74 5.47
CA TYR A 22 -1.36 8.63 4.79
C TYR A 22 0.16 8.70 4.96
N THR A 23 0.81 7.56 5.20
CA THR A 23 2.26 7.42 5.11
C THR A 23 2.65 6.82 3.77
N TYR A 24 3.59 7.45 3.09
CA TYR A 24 4.23 6.91 1.88
C TYR A 24 5.21 5.79 2.25
N LEU A 25 5.02 4.60 1.68
CA LEU A 25 5.91 3.45 1.89
C LEU A 25 6.97 3.28 0.80
N GLY A 26 6.80 3.92 -0.36
CA GLY A 26 7.72 3.79 -1.47
C GLY A 26 7.03 3.35 -2.76
N THR A 27 7.87 3.00 -3.74
CA THR A 27 7.44 2.40 -5.01
C THR A 27 7.22 0.90 -4.86
N ALA A 28 6.31 0.36 -5.67
CA ALA A 28 6.02 -1.06 -5.70
C ALA A 28 5.93 -1.58 -7.14
N ASN A 29 6.18 -2.87 -7.30
CA ASN A 29 6.08 -3.59 -8.55
C ASN A 29 4.93 -4.60 -8.50
N TYR A 30 4.20 -4.72 -9.61
CA TYR A 30 3.17 -5.74 -9.77
C TYR A 30 3.81 -7.13 -9.74
N VAL A 31 3.19 -8.06 -9.01
CA VAL A 31 3.60 -9.48 -9.01
C VAL A 31 2.55 -10.34 -9.70
N LYS A 32 1.33 -10.34 -9.17
CA LYS A 32 0.21 -11.10 -9.73
C LYS A 32 -1.13 -10.55 -9.26
N HIS A 33 -2.20 -10.98 -9.92
CA HIS A 33 -3.56 -10.80 -9.42
C HIS A 33 -4.32 -12.12 -9.54
N GLU A 34 -5.31 -12.30 -8.68
CA GLU A 34 -6.20 -13.47 -8.67
C GLU A 34 -7.64 -13.03 -8.44
N GLY A 35 -8.59 -13.74 -9.05
CA GLY A 35 -10.00 -13.36 -9.06
C GLY A 35 -10.32 -12.27 -10.10
N SER A 36 -11.61 -11.97 -10.23
CA SER A 36 -12.11 -10.97 -11.18
C SER A 36 -12.98 -9.93 -10.47
N LYS A 37 -13.96 -10.39 -9.67
CA LYS A 37 -14.83 -9.58 -8.81
C LYS A 37 -15.22 -10.41 -7.56
N PRO A 38 -14.54 -10.23 -6.40
CA PRO A 38 -13.43 -9.31 -6.14
C PRO A 38 -12.09 -9.76 -6.78
N MET A 39 -11.16 -8.82 -6.90
CA MET A 39 -9.80 -9.04 -7.42
C MET A 39 -8.79 -8.76 -6.32
N ASN A 40 -7.89 -9.72 -6.09
CA ASN A 40 -6.74 -9.56 -5.20
C ASN A 40 -5.51 -9.24 -6.03
N VAL A 41 -4.67 -8.30 -5.57
CA VAL A 41 -3.41 -7.96 -6.23
C VAL A 41 -2.25 -8.07 -5.26
N THR A 42 -1.22 -8.82 -5.65
CA THR A 42 0.04 -8.92 -4.93
C THR A 42 1.03 -7.91 -5.50
N TRP A 43 1.53 -7.04 -4.62
CA TRP A 43 2.55 -6.05 -4.93
C TRP A 43 3.83 -6.35 -4.14
N ARG A 44 4.99 -6.12 -4.76
CA ARG A 44 6.29 -6.18 -4.08
C ARG A 44 6.82 -4.76 -3.91
N LEU A 45 7.04 -4.33 -2.67
CA LEU A 45 7.70 -3.06 -2.40
C LEU A 45 9.18 -3.13 -2.78
N ASP A 46 9.72 -2.00 -3.27
CA ASP A 46 11.14 -1.91 -3.63
C ASP A 46 12.05 -1.83 -2.40
N ARG A 47 11.51 -1.37 -1.27
CA ARG A 47 12.18 -1.36 0.03
C ARG A 47 11.32 -2.09 1.05
N PRO A 48 11.93 -2.81 2.01
CA PRO A 48 11.17 -3.48 3.05
C PRO A 48 10.36 -2.48 3.88
N ILE A 49 9.22 -2.94 4.40
CA ILE A 49 8.34 -2.12 5.24
C ILE A 49 9.11 -1.69 6.50
N PRO A 50 9.08 -0.40 6.89
CA PRO A 50 9.68 0.06 8.13
C PRO A 50 9.10 -0.67 9.35
N ALA A 51 9.94 -0.99 10.34
CA ALA A 51 9.56 -1.80 11.50
C ALA A 51 8.33 -1.27 12.26
N LYS A 52 8.11 0.05 12.30
CA LYS A 52 6.93 0.66 12.93
C LYS A 52 5.57 0.25 12.34
N PHE A 53 5.57 -0.36 11.15
CA PHE A 53 4.36 -0.86 10.47
C PHE A 53 4.26 -2.39 10.49
N LEU A 54 5.23 -3.08 11.08
CA LEU A 54 5.17 -4.53 11.31
C LEU A 54 4.46 -4.74 12.66
N LYS A 55 3.41 -5.59 12.67
CA LYS A 55 2.72 -6.04 13.88
C LYS A 55 3.29 -7.36 14.35
#